data_AF-A0A225D5Z9-F1
#
_entry.id   AF-A0A225D5Z9-F1
#
_cell.length_a   1.000
_cell.length_b   1.000
_cell.length_c   1.000
_cell.angle_alpha   90.00
_cell.angle_beta   90.00
_cell.angle_gamma   90.00
#
_symmetry.space_group_name_H-M   'P 1'
#
loop_
_entity.id
_entity.type
_entity.pdbx_description
1 polymer ?
#
loop_
_entity_poly.entity_id
_entity_poly.type
_entity_poly.pdbx_seq_one_letter_code
_entity_poly.pdbx_strand_id
1 'polypeptide(L)' 'MVGIPQVSDQGVTVRVMLTSAIQIGGQVTIQSITNPAANGTFKVMKMDYEIASRDQPFWFTLLCSNLAVFQGSAG' A
#
# COMPACT_ATOMS: atom_id res chain seq x y z
N MET A 1 -0.69 -5.65 7.72
CA MET A 1 0.42 -5.55 6.74
C MET A 1 1.39 -6.68 7.02
N VAL A 2 1.99 -7.26 5.97
CA VAL A 2 2.97 -8.34 6.06
C VAL A 2 4.29 -7.83 5.49
N GLY A 3 5.37 -8.02 6.24
CA GLY A 3 6.70 -7.55 5.87
C GLY A 3 6.94 -6.05 6.16
N ILE A 4 8.04 -5.53 5.62
CA ILE A 4 8.50 -4.15 5.81
C ILE A 4 7.99 -3.29 4.65
N PRO A 5 7.25 -2.19 4.91
CA PRO A 5 6.78 -1.29 3.86
C PRO A 5 7.97 -0.64 3.13
N GLN A 6 7.84 -0.54 1.81
CA GLN A 6 8.85 0.05 0.95
C GLN A 6 8.43 1.48 0.59
N VAL A 7 9.24 2.46 1.00
CA VAL A 7 9.00 3.88 0.69
C VAL A 7 9.62 4.19 -0.67
N SER A 8 8.91 4.98 -1.46
CA SER A 8 9.39 5.55 -2.73
C SER A 8 9.01 7.03 -2.82
N ASP A 9 9.55 7.74 -3.80
CA ASP A 9 9.27 9.17 -3.99
C ASP A 9 7.78 9.48 -4.21
N GLN A 10 7.03 8.51 -4.73
CA GLN A 10 5.60 8.68 -5.03
C GLN A 10 4.68 8.22 -3.89
N GLY A 11 5.21 7.51 -2.89
CA GLY A 11 4.45 7.01 -1.75
C GLY A 11 5.04 5.75 -1.12
N VAL A 12 4.19 4.74 -0.89
CA VAL A 12 4.58 3.52 -0.18
C VAL A 12 3.97 2.29 -0.85
N THR A 13 4.79 1.25 -1.01
CA THR A 13 4.33 -0.07 -1.43
C THR A 13 4.26 -1.00 -0.23
N VAL A 14 3.11 -1.65 -0.03
CA VAL A 14 2.87 -2.57 1.08
C VAL A 14 2.24 -3.87 0.64
N ARG A 15 2.56 -4.97 1.33
CA ARG A 15 1.86 -6.25 1.18
C ARG A 15 0.87 -6.45 2.31
N VAL A 16 -0.32 -6.91 1.98
CA VAL A 16 -1.40 -7.16 2.94
C VAL A 16 -2.09 -8.48 2.63
N MET A 17 -2.73 -9.06 3.65
CA MET A 17 -3.64 -10.18 3.47
C MET A 17 -4.82 -9.77 2.59
N LEU A 18 -5.34 -10.71 1.81
CA LEU A 18 -6.55 -10.49 1.02
C LEU A 18 -7.71 -10.07 1.93
N THR A 19 -8.34 -8.94 1.59
CA THR A 19 -9.48 -8.40 2.32
C THR A 19 -10.35 -7.55 1.40
N SER A 20 -11.66 -7.59 1.58
CA SER A 20 -12.63 -6.75 0.85
C SER A 20 -12.66 -5.30 1.36
N ALA A 21 -12.03 -5.02 2.50
CA ALA A 21 -12.00 -3.69 3.10
C ALA A 21 -11.11 -2.68 2.34
N ILE A 22 -10.26 -3.16 1.44
CA ILE A 22 -9.29 -2.34 0.70
C ILE A 22 -9.75 -2.24 -0.75
N GLN A 23 -9.85 -1.00 -1.25
CA GLN A 23 -10.32 -0.69 -2.59
C GLN A 23 -9.37 0.29 -3.27
N ILE A 24 -9.25 0.19 -4.60
CA ILE A 24 -8.54 1.19 -5.40
C ILE A 24 -9.26 2.53 -5.27
N GLY A 25 -8.51 3.61 -5.09
CA GLY A 25 -9.03 4.93 -4.75
C GLY A 25 -9.43 5.10 -3.28
N GLY A 26 -9.41 4.03 -2.49
CA GLY A 26 -9.60 4.07 -1.04
C GLY A 26 -8.38 4.65 -0.32
N GLN A 27 -8.58 5.01 0.95
CA GLN A 27 -7.56 5.54 1.83
C GLN A 27 -7.08 4.45 2.80
N VAL A 28 -5.78 4.35 2.99
CA VAL A 28 -5.16 3.42 3.95
C VAL A 28 -4.23 4.19 4.88
N THR A 29 -4.24 3.82 6.15
CA THR A 29 -3.27 4.32 7.14
C THR A 29 -2.22 3.25 7.37
N ILE A 30 -0.97 3.60 7.11
CA ILE A 30 0.18 2.70 7.30
C ILE A 30 0.85 3.09 8.62
N GLN A 31 1.07 2.08 9.46
CA GLN A 31 1.83 2.18 10.70
C GLN A 31 2.82 1.03 10.75
N SER A 32 4.10 1.37 10.88
CA SER A 32 5.23 0.47 10.98
C SER A 32 6.18 0.97 12.06
N ILE A 33 6.51 0.08 12.99
CA ILE A 33 7.53 0.33 14.00
C ILE A 33 8.92 0.14 13.38
N THR A 34 9.05 -0.80 12.43
CA THR A 34 10.33 -1.15 11.78
C THR A 34 10.76 -0.13 10.74
N ASN A 35 9.82 0.51 10.04
CA ASN A 35 10.12 1.59 9.11
C ASN A 35 9.18 2.80 9.35
N PRO A 36 9.51 3.66 10.34
CA PRO A 36 8.68 4.82 10.67
C PRO A 36 8.52 5.83 9.53
N ALA A 37 9.43 5.85 8.55
CA ALA A 37 9.32 6.74 7.38
C ALA A 37 8.15 6.37 6.46
N ALA A 38 7.63 5.14 6.56
CA ALA A 38 6.45 4.70 5.84
C ALA A 38 5.13 5.07 6.55
N ASN A 39 5.20 5.67 7.74
CA ASN A 39 4.00 5.98 8.52
C ASN A 39 3.27 7.17 7.92
N GLY A 40 1.96 7.02 7.74
CA GLY A 40 1.13 8.07 7.19
C GLY A 40 -0.13 7.53 6.54
N THR A 41 -0.85 8.46 5.93
CA THR A 41 -2.12 8.15 5.27
C THR A 41 -1.97 8.32 3.77
N PHE A 42 -2.28 7.26 3.04
CA PHE A 42 -2.03 7.16 1.60
C PHE A 42 -3.29 6.76 0.86
N LYS A 43 -3.30 7.03 -0.45
CA LYS A 43 -4.37 6.62 -1.35
C LYS A 43 -3.92 5.41 -2.16
N VAL A 44 -4.76 4.38 -2.22
CA VAL A 44 -4.46 3.16 -2.97
C VAL A 44 -4.60 3.46 -4.47
N MET A 45 -3.49 3.42 -5.19
CA MET A 45 -3.43 3.71 -6.63
C MET A 45 -3.64 2.45 -7.46
N LYS A 46 -3.00 1.38 -7.05
CA LYS A 46 -3.03 0.10 -7.74
C LYS A 46 -3.00 -1.01 -6.70
N MET A 47 -3.73 -2.08 -7.00
CA MET A 47 -3.77 -3.29 -6.21
C MET A 47 -3.45 -4.45 -7.15
N ASP A 48 -2.25 -5.00 -6.98
CA ASP A 48 -1.81 -6.21 -7.69
C ASP A 48 -2.10 -7.43 -6.81
N TYR A 49 -2.46 -8.54 -7.44
CA TYR A 49 -2.71 -9.81 -6.77
C TYR A 49 -1.80 -10.89 -7.37
N GLU A 50 -1.26 -11.74 -6.51
CA GLU A 50 -0.52 -12.93 -6.93
C GLU A 50 -1.52 -14.08 -7.05
N ILE A 51 -1.65 -14.68 -8.25
CA ILE A 51 -2.38 -15.94 -8.43
C ILE A 51 -1.51 -17.04 -7.81
N ALA A 52 -1.80 -17.40 -6.56
CA ALA A 52 -1.00 -18.36 -5.83
C ALA A 52 -1.39 -19.81 -6.15
N SER A 53 -0.38 -20.69 -6.19
CA SER A 53 -0.56 -22.15 -6.11
C SER A 53 -0.81 -22.58 -4.66
N ARG A 54 -1.15 -23.87 -4.44
CA ARG A 54 -1.51 -24.43 -3.12
C ARG A 54 -0.50 -24.13 -1.99
N ASP A 55 0.76 -23.84 -2.33
CA ASP A 55 1.85 -23.64 -1.38
C ASP A 55 2.18 -22.18 -1.07
N GLN A 56 1.56 -21.21 -1.77
CA GLN A 56 1.79 -19.79 -1.50
C GLN A 56 0.54 -19.12 -0.91
N PRO A 57 0.69 -18.37 0.19
CA PRO A 57 -0.41 -17.58 0.72
C PRO A 57 -0.76 -16.44 -0.23
N PHE A 58 -2.06 -16.17 -0.38
CA PHE A 58 -2.54 -15.10 -1.24
C PHE A 58 -2.35 -13.73 -0.59
N TRP A 59 -1.63 -12.83 -1.28
CA TRP A 59 -1.38 -11.47 -0.83
C TRP A 59 -1.87 -10.44 -1.86
N PHE A 60 -2.26 -9.28 -1.37
CA PHE A 60 -2.35 -8.07 -2.17
C PHE A 60 -1.09 -7.23 -2.01
N THR A 61 -0.57 -6.75 -3.13
CA THR A 61 0.45 -5.71 -3.16
C THR A 61 -0.24 -4.39 -3.49
N LEU A 62 -0.21 -3.48 -2.54
CA LEU A 62 -0.79 -2.15 -2.68
C LEU A 62 0.32 -1.16 -3.04
N LEU A 63 0.14 -0.49 -4.18
CA LEU A 63 0.88 0.70 -4.54
C LEU A 63 0.07 1.90 -4.05
N CYS A 64 0.58 2.56 -3.01
CA CYS A 64 -0.08 3.69 -2.39
C CYS A 64 0.68 4.98 -2.70
N SER A 65 -0.05 6.05 -3.02
CA SER A 65 0.53 7.38 -3.25
C SER A 65 0.19 8.32 -2.10
N ASN A 66 1.09 9.24 -1.83
CA ASN A 66 0.82 10.31 -0.86
C ASN A 66 -0.33 11.18 -1.38
N LEU A 67 -1.23 11.58 -0.49
CA LEU A 67 -2.40 12.40 -0.85
C LEU A 67 -2.01 13.70 -1.54
N ALA A 68 -0.91 14.34 -1.12
CA ALA A 68 -0.40 15.56 -1.72
C ALA A 68 0.06 15.37 -3.19
N VAL A 69 0.63 14.21 -3.51
CA VAL A 69 1.05 13.87 -4.87
C VAL A 69 -0.15 13.49 -5.72
N PHE A 70 -1.09 12.72 -5.15
CA PHE A 70 -2.30 12.29 -5.86
C PHE A 70 -3.24 13.43 -6.23
N GLN A 71 -3.44 14.41 -5.34
CA GLN A 71 -4.35 15.53 -5.59
C GLN A 71 -3.77 16.57 -6.55
N GLY A 72 -2.56 16.34 -7.07
CA GLY A 72 -1.83 17.34 -7.85
C GLY A 72 -1.60 18.56 -6.98
N SER A 73 -0.70 18.46 -5.99
CA SER A 73 -0.11 19.65 -5.39
C SER A 73 0.39 20.54 -6.52
N ALA A 74 -0.39 21.59 -6.78
CA ALA A 74 -0.06 22.71 -7.62
C ALA A 74 1.33 23.23 -7.21
N GLY A 75 2.30 23.06 -8.10
CA GLY A 75 3.43 23.96 -8.18
C GLY A 75 3.03 25.19 -8.97
#